data_AF-A0A934FXZ7-F1
#
_entry.id   AF-A0A934FXZ7-F1
#
_cell.length_a   1.000
_cell.length_b   1.000
_cell.length_c   1.000
_cell.angle_alpha   90.00
_cell.angle_beta   90.00
_cell.angle_gamma   90.00
#
_symmetry.space_group_name_H-M   'P 1'
#
loop_
_entity.id
_entity.type
_entity.pdbx_description
1 polymer ?
#
loop_
_entity_poly.entity_id
_entity_poly.type
_entity_poly.pdbx_seq_one_letter_code
_entity_poly.pdbx_strand_id
1 'polypeptide(L)'
;MKNYLLVFHVIEDDNKDIGEDPNFENIPSWGICRPNIRRAIAQAVDNGTKVNLFFIGYSKPDKYFIKGWFEVGEKISHIKALERFPSRKNILLKAVPKKPLYLKKIDDYEWRYKERKEYVGKKFGGEVPYFLFTCIDEKEKYYIQNPADTHQIDNWKCSRIFICDKRQFKKCVDSNFCQKNRQIERFENYIVANSEKWIDIGKLLIPWEDIACKLGIFKSLKTPKGQHNALTLSEKEAESLISFLKNAKNR
;
A
#
# COMPACT_ATOMS: atom_id res chain seq x y z
N MET A 1 3.62 -8.25 21.64
CA MET A 1 2.75 -8.15 20.43
C MET A 1 2.64 -6.69 20.02
N LYS A 2 2.38 -6.36 18.75
CA LYS A 2 2.05 -4.99 18.29
C LYS A 2 0.69 -4.99 17.58
N ASN A 3 -0.11 -3.96 17.80
CA ASN A 3 -1.46 -3.86 17.23
C ASN A 3 -1.64 -2.49 16.57
N TYR A 4 -1.98 -2.48 15.29
CA TYR A 4 -2.14 -1.24 14.52
C TYR A 4 -3.56 -1.12 13.96
N LEU A 5 -4.14 0.06 14.12
CA LEU A 5 -5.40 0.47 13.53
C LEU A 5 -5.12 1.40 12.35
N LEU A 6 -5.42 0.94 11.14
CA LEU A 6 -5.06 1.55 9.86
C LEU A 6 -6.31 2.16 9.22
N VAL A 7 -6.31 3.48 9.02
CA VAL A 7 -7.44 4.21 8.42
C VAL A 7 -7.19 4.46 6.94
N PHE A 8 -8.07 4.00 6.05
CA PHE A 8 -8.01 4.21 4.60
C PHE A 8 -9.21 4.97 4.05
N HIS A 9 -9.09 5.53 2.85
CA HIS A 9 -10.18 6.26 2.19
C HIS A 9 -11.00 5.32 1.33
N VAL A 10 -12.32 5.38 1.46
CA VAL A 10 -13.23 4.51 0.74
C VAL A 10 -13.72 5.22 -0.51
N ILE A 11 -13.66 4.53 -1.65
CA ILE A 11 -14.29 5.01 -2.89
C ILE A 11 -15.79 4.65 -2.80
N GLU A 12 -16.64 5.66 -3.01
CA GLU A 12 -18.04 5.77 -2.52
C GLU A 12 -18.96 4.59 -2.86
N ASP A 13 -18.69 3.82 -3.92
CA ASP A 13 -19.62 2.79 -4.42
C ASP A 13 -19.30 1.35 -4.00
N ASP A 14 -18.08 1.04 -3.55
CA ASP A 14 -17.63 -0.36 -3.48
C ASP A 14 -16.98 -0.77 -2.14
N ASN A 15 -16.92 0.15 -1.15
CA ASN A 15 -16.29 -0.08 0.15
C ASN A 15 -14.84 -0.61 0.07
N LYS A 16 -14.17 -0.28 -1.04
CA LYS A 16 -12.79 -0.64 -1.34
C LYS A 16 -11.92 0.62 -1.26
N ASP A 17 -10.69 0.45 -0.78
CA ASP A 17 -9.64 1.45 -0.95
C ASP A 17 -9.19 1.47 -2.43
N ILE A 18 -8.45 2.50 -2.79
CA ILE A 18 -7.68 2.60 -4.04
C ILE A 18 -6.84 1.32 -4.22
N GLY A 19 -6.98 0.67 -5.37
CA GLY A 19 -6.25 -0.56 -5.70
C GLY A 19 -6.65 -1.77 -4.87
N GLU A 20 -7.80 -1.73 -4.17
CA GLU A 20 -8.31 -2.80 -3.30
C GLU A 20 -7.37 -3.13 -2.12
N ASP A 21 -6.79 -2.12 -1.48
CA ASP A 21 -5.79 -2.31 -0.43
C ASP A 21 -6.28 -1.87 0.97
N PRO A 22 -6.51 -2.77 1.93
CA PRO A 22 -6.22 -4.19 1.92
C PRO A 22 -7.19 -5.00 1.06
N ASN A 23 -6.67 -6.08 0.49
CA ASN A 23 -7.44 -7.08 -0.24
C ASN A 23 -7.76 -8.24 0.71
N PHE A 24 -9.04 -8.48 0.97
CA PHE A 24 -9.55 -9.54 1.86
C PHE A 24 -10.07 -10.77 1.09
N GLU A 25 -9.93 -10.81 -0.24
CA GLU A 25 -10.31 -11.98 -1.03
C GLU A 25 -9.29 -13.10 -0.81
N ASN A 26 -9.74 -14.30 -0.40
CA ASN A 26 -8.86 -15.38 0.07
C ASN A 26 -8.01 -14.96 1.29
N ILE A 27 -6.76 -15.45 1.43
CA ILE A 27 -5.86 -15.04 2.52
C ILE A 27 -5.60 -13.53 2.39
N PRO A 28 -6.01 -12.69 3.37
CA PRO A 28 -5.89 -11.25 3.24
C PRO A 28 -4.46 -10.79 3.01
N SER A 29 -4.34 -9.65 2.34
CA SER A 29 -3.04 -9.06 2.06
C SER A 29 -3.09 -7.55 2.01
N TRP A 30 -1.91 -6.97 2.13
CA TRP A 30 -1.75 -5.53 2.17
C TRP A 30 -0.43 -5.12 1.52
N GLY A 31 -0.50 -4.26 0.49
CA GLY A 31 0.58 -4.06 -0.47
C GLY A 31 0.77 -2.63 -1.01
N ILE A 32 -0.18 -1.71 -0.81
CA ILE A 32 -0.12 -0.32 -1.33
C ILE A 32 0.37 0.66 -0.22
N CYS A 33 0.70 1.88 -0.65
CA CYS A 33 1.65 2.83 -0.09
C CYS A 33 1.38 3.32 1.36
N ARG A 34 1.87 2.56 2.37
CA ARG A 34 2.25 3.10 3.71
C ARG A 34 3.68 2.72 4.09
N PRO A 35 4.71 3.27 3.43
CA PRO A 35 6.08 2.80 3.55
C PRO A 35 6.62 2.84 5.00
N ASN A 36 6.28 3.87 5.77
CA ASN A 36 6.73 4.00 7.16
C ASN A 36 6.13 2.91 8.06
N ILE A 37 4.81 2.70 7.96
CA ILE A 37 4.10 1.69 8.76
C ILE A 37 4.53 0.28 8.37
N ARG A 38 4.65 -0.01 7.07
CA ARG A 38 5.15 -1.31 6.60
C ARG A 38 6.58 -1.58 7.06
N ARG A 39 7.46 -0.57 7.08
CA ARG A 39 8.81 -0.73 7.64
C ARG A 39 8.78 -1.07 9.13
N ALA A 40 7.92 -0.41 9.91
CA ALA A 40 7.78 -0.69 11.34
C ALA A 40 7.20 -2.10 11.60
N ILE A 41 6.23 -2.53 10.79
CA ILE A 41 5.67 -3.90 10.82
C ILE A 41 6.75 -4.91 10.44
N ALA A 42 7.48 -4.64 9.36
CA ALA A 42 8.57 -5.46 8.89
C ALA A 42 9.60 -5.72 9.98
N GLN A 43 10.12 -4.67 10.61
CA GLN A 43 11.08 -4.81 11.69
C GLN A 43 10.52 -5.60 12.89
N ALA A 44 9.22 -5.44 13.20
CA ALA A 44 8.60 -6.19 14.28
C ALA A 44 8.52 -7.69 13.94
N VAL A 45 8.07 -8.04 12.74
CA VAL A 45 7.97 -9.42 12.27
C VAL A 45 9.34 -10.08 12.17
N ASP A 46 10.34 -9.38 11.62
CA ASP A 46 11.72 -9.87 11.48
C ASP A 46 12.33 -10.20 12.87
N ASN A 47 11.88 -9.52 13.92
CA ASN A 47 12.27 -9.77 15.32
C ASN A 47 11.35 -10.78 16.04
N GLY A 48 10.52 -11.55 15.32
CA GLY A 48 9.60 -12.54 15.89
C GLY A 48 8.40 -11.94 16.65
N THR A 49 8.17 -10.63 16.56
CA THR A 49 7.03 -9.99 17.22
C THR A 49 5.76 -10.20 16.40
N LYS A 50 4.73 -10.80 17.01
CA LYS A 50 3.38 -10.88 16.42
C LYS A 50 2.78 -9.49 16.19
N VAL A 51 2.19 -9.29 15.03
CA VAL A 51 1.56 -8.02 14.64
C VAL A 51 0.12 -8.24 14.19
N ASN A 52 -0.83 -7.53 14.79
CA ASN A 52 -2.22 -7.48 14.31
C ASN A 52 -2.49 -6.15 13.60
N LEU A 53 -3.17 -6.22 12.46
CA LEU A 53 -3.59 -5.08 11.66
C LEU A 53 -5.12 -5.04 11.60
N PHE A 54 -5.70 -3.91 12.00
CA PHE A 54 -7.13 -3.62 11.94
C PHE A 54 -7.34 -2.53 10.90
N PHE A 55 -8.31 -2.69 10.00
CA PHE A 55 -8.51 -1.79 8.88
C PHE A 55 -9.84 -1.06 8.98
N ILE A 56 -9.78 0.26 9.01
CA ILE A 56 -10.93 1.16 9.07
C ILE A 56 -11.04 1.94 7.76
N GLY A 57 -12.20 1.84 7.11
CA GLY A 57 -12.55 2.69 5.98
C GLY A 57 -13.15 4.02 6.45
N TYR A 58 -12.75 5.11 5.81
CA TYR A 58 -13.33 6.43 5.97
C TYR A 58 -14.09 6.81 4.70
N SER A 59 -15.38 7.07 4.84
CA SER A 59 -16.29 7.54 3.80
C SER A 59 -16.83 8.93 4.15
N LYS A 60 -16.99 9.80 3.16
CA LYS A 60 -17.47 11.17 3.37
C LYS A 60 -18.98 11.21 3.68
N PRO A 61 -19.49 12.21 4.42
CA PRO A 61 -18.76 13.37 4.94
C PRO A 61 -17.93 13.14 6.21
N ASP A 62 -18.12 12.07 6.99
CA ASP A 62 -17.25 11.73 8.15
C ASP A 62 -17.65 10.39 8.79
N LYS A 63 -17.86 9.34 7.97
CA LYS A 63 -18.28 8.02 8.43
C LYS A 63 -17.09 7.07 8.44
N TYR A 64 -16.75 6.53 9.61
CA TYR A 64 -15.75 5.49 9.75
C TYR A 64 -16.41 4.13 9.91
N PHE A 65 -15.88 3.11 9.25
CA PHE A 65 -16.33 1.73 9.44
C PHE A 65 -15.16 0.78 9.51
N ILE A 66 -15.30 -0.30 10.27
CA ILE A 66 -14.30 -1.37 10.27
C ILE A 66 -14.55 -2.34 9.10
N LYS A 67 -13.51 -2.59 8.31
CA LYS A 67 -13.55 -3.56 7.21
C LYS A 67 -13.19 -4.97 7.68
N GLY A 68 -12.22 -5.06 8.57
CA GLY A 68 -11.71 -6.33 9.05
C GLY A 68 -10.38 -6.20 9.74
N TRP A 69 -9.81 -7.35 10.10
CA TRP A 69 -8.50 -7.43 10.71
C TRP A 69 -7.77 -8.71 10.33
N PHE A 70 -6.46 -8.72 10.49
CA PHE A 70 -5.67 -9.95 10.41
C PHE A 70 -4.38 -9.87 11.25
N GLU A 71 -3.91 -11.03 11.73
CA GLU A 71 -2.53 -11.21 12.21
C GLU A 71 -1.61 -11.34 10.99
N VAL A 72 -0.46 -10.67 11.01
CA VAL A 72 0.56 -10.81 9.96
C VAL A 72 1.16 -12.21 10.04
N GLY A 73 1.03 -12.98 8.96
CA GLY A 73 1.57 -14.34 8.85
C GLY A 73 2.95 -14.33 8.21
N GLU A 74 3.08 -13.67 7.06
CA GLU A 74 4.33 -13.65 6.30
C GLU A 74 4.56 -12.30 5.62
N LYS A 75 5.83 -12.04 5.35
CA LYS A 75 6.29 -10.98 4.47
C LYS A 75 6.91 -11.59 3.24
N ILE A 76 6.48 -11.12 2.09
CA ILE A 76 7.03 -11.54 0.80
C ILE A 76 7.40 -10.32 -0.04
N SER A 77 8.19 -10.54 -1.08
CA SER A 77 8.43 -9.54 -2.10
C SER A 77 7.19 -9.38 -3.00
N HIS A 78 7.04 -8.24 -3.67
CA HIS A 78 5.97 -8.08 -4.66
C HIS A 78 6.11 -9.04 -5.85
N ILE A 79 7.31 -9.57 -6.14
CA ILE A 79 7.49 -10.64 -7.14
C ILE A 79 6.79 -11.91 -6.67
N LYS A 80 7.11 -12.37 -5.46
CA LYS A 80 6.47 -13.55 -4.86
C LYS A 80 4.96 -13.36 -4.73
N ALA A 81 4.53 -12.13 -4.41
CA ALA A 81 3.11 -11.79 -4.37
C ALA A 81 2.45 -11.93 -5.75
N LEU A 82 3.11 -11.50 -6.83
CA LEU A 82 2.61 -11.64 -8.20
C LEU A 82 2.51 -13.11 -8.63
N GLU A 83 3.48 -13.93 -8.22
CA GLU A 83 3.45 -15.39 -8.47
C GLU A 83 2.28 -16.05 -7.73
N ARG A 84 2.02 -15.66 -6.48
CA ARG A 84 0.98 -16.26 -5.63
C ARG A 84 -0.42 -15.71 -5.88
N PHE A 85 -0.54 -14.43 -6.23
CA PHE A 85 -1.81 -13.72 -6.37
C PHE A 85 -1.86 -12.87 -7.65
N PRO A 86 -1.75 -13.48 -8.84
CA PRO A 86 -1.53 -12.75 -10.10
C PRO A 86 -2.66 -11.77 -10.48
N SER A 87 -3.86 -11.96 -9.94
CA SER A 87 -5.03 -11.11 -10.20
C SER A 87 -5.20 -9.94 -9.24
N ARG A 88 -4.44 -9.88 -8.13
CA ARG A 88 -4.66 -8.87 -7.09
C ARG A 88 -4.21 -7.48 -7.53
N LYS A 89 -5.12 -6.51 -7.44
CA LYS A 89 -4.86 -5.11 -7.78
C LYS A 89 -3.93 -4.41 -6.78
N ASN A 90 -3.83 -4.92 -5.55
CA ASN A 90 -2.97 -4.35 -4.50
C ASN A 90 -1.49 -4.75 -4.61
N ILE A 91 -1.10 -5.42 -5.69
CA ILE A 91 0.30 -5.68 -6.05
C ILE A 91 0.79 -4.55 -6.95
N LEU A 92 1.85 -3.86 -6.53
CA LEU A 92 2.41 -2.70 -7.24
C LEU A 92 3.05 -3.04 -8.59
N LEU A 93 3.43 -4.29 -8.79
CA LEU A 93 4.17 -4.76 -9.97
C LEU A 93 3.29 -5.58 -10.90
N LYS A 94 3.51 -5.42 -12.20
CA LYS A 94 3.03 -6.31 -13.25
C LYS A 94 4.21 -6.81 -14.08
N ALA A 95 4.31 -8.12 -14.26
CA ALA A 95 5.32 -8.70 -15.14
C ALA A 95 5.01 -8.39 -16.61
N VAL A 96 6.05 -8.11 -17.39
CA VAL A 96 5.95 -7.93 -18.85
C VAL A 96 6.96 -8.81 -19.56
N PRO A 97 6.60 -9.38 -20.73
CA PRO A 97 7.39 -10.43 -21.38
C PRO A 97 8.71 -9.93 -21.97
N LYS A 98 8.80 -8.63 -22.28
CA LYS A 98 9.98 -8.00 -22.87
C LYS A 98 10.18 -6.61 -22.27
N LYS A 99 11.38 -6.09 -22.41
CA LYS A 99 11.68 -4.68 -22.11
C LYS A 99 10.65 -3.79 -22.80
N PRO A 100 9.91 -2.94 -22.07
CA PRO A 100 9.01 -2.01 -22.71
C PRO A 100 9.85 -1.05 -23.57
N LEU A 101 9.56 -1.02 -24.86
CA LEU A 101 10.35 -0.32 -25.88
C LEU A 101 10.21 1.20 -25.86
N TYR A 102 9.45 1.77 -24.91
CA TYR A 102 8.86 3.12 -24.98
C TYR A 102 7.75 3.18 -26.07
N LEU A 103 6.68 4.00 -26.03
CA LEU A 103 6.46 5.35 -25.51
C LEU A 103 4.99 5.54 -25.10
N LYS A 104 4.74 5.81 -23.82
CA LYS A 104 3.53 6.56 -23.44
C LYS A 104 3.93 8.03 -23.31
N LYS A 105 3.07 8.93 -23.76
CA LYS A 105 3.31 10.37 -23.67
C LYS A 105 3.41 10.75 -22.20
N ILE A 106 4.17 11.79 -21.89
CA ILE A 106 4.26 12.29 -20.51
C ILE A 106 2.92 12.65 -19.90
N ASP A 107 1.94 12.97 -20.75
CA ASP A 107 0.56 13.29 -20.40
C ASP A 107 -0.31 12.05 -20.11
N ASP A 108 0.14 10.85 -20.47
CA ASP A 108 -0.59 9.60 -20.20
C ASP A 108 -0.44 9.13 -18.74
N TYR A 109 0.35 9.83 -17.94
CA TYR A 109 0.61 9.50 -16.55
C TYR A 109 0.22 10.65 -15.62
N GLU A 110 -0.27 10.30 -14.44
CA GLU A 110 -0.42 11.26 -13.36
C GLU A 110 0.92 11.58 -12.72
N TRP A 111 1.13 12.85 -12.41
CA TRP A 111 2.33 13.35 -11.75
C TRP A 111 1.93 14.08 -10.49
N ARG A 112 2.63 13.79 -9.39
CA ARG A 112 2.44 14.49 -8.13
C ARG A 112 3.02 15.89 -8.20
N TYR A 113 4.15 16.06 -8.87
CA TYR A 113 4.86 17.34 -8.96
C TYR A 113 4.96 17.82 -10.41
N LYS A 114 4.24 18.90 -10.74
CA LYS A 114 4.21 19.53 -12.07
C LYS A 114 5.62 19.86 -12.60
N GLU A 115 6.47 20.40 -11.75
CA GLU A 115 7.86 20.74 -12.09
C GLU A 115 8.74 19.52 -12.43
N ARG A 116 8.44 18.33 -11.91
CA ARG A 116 9.13 17.08 -12.30
C ARG A 116 8.66 16.64 -13.68
N LYS A 117 7.36 16.73 -13.95
CA LYS A 117 6.76 16.49 -15.27
C LYS A 117 7.40 17.40 -16.33
N GLU A 118 7.39 18.70 -16.10
CA GLU A 118 7.98 19.69 -17.03
C GLU A 118 9.45 19.41 -17.32
N TYR A 119 10.23 19.11 -16.28
CA TYR A 119 11.65 18.83 -16.43
C TYR A 119 11.93 17.56 -17.23
N VAL A 120 11.21 16.47 -16.96
CA VAL A 120 11.32 15.22 -17.73
C VAL A 120 10.88 15.45 -19.18
N GLY A 121 9.75 16.12 -19.38
CA GLY A 121 9.22 16.44 -20.72
C GLY A 121 10.19 17.26 -21.55
N LYS A 122 10.83 18.27 -20.96
CA LYS A 122 11.87 19.05 -21.64
C LYS A 122 13.09 18.20 -22.02
N LYS A 123 13.52 17.30 -21.13
CA LYS A 123 14.74 16.51 -21.34
C LYS A 123 14.58 15.38 -22.36
N PHE A 124 13.41 14.76 -22.40
CA PHE A 124 13.13 13.59 -23.24
C PHE A 124 12.07 13.88 -24.32
N GLY A 125 11.91 15.14 -24.74
CA GLY A 125 11.02 15.48 -25.87
C GLY A 125 9.55 15.13 -25.68
N GLY A 126 9.03 15.21 -24.45
CA GLY A 126 7.63 14.86 -24.12
C GLY A 126 7.41 13.38 -23.79
N GLU A 127 8.49 12.61 -23.68
CA GLU A 127 8.45 11.18 -23.41
C GLU A 127 8.81 10.86 -21.96
N VAL A 128 8.28 9.75 -21.45
CA VAL A 128 8.63 9.26 -20.11
C VAL A 128 9.78 8.24 -20.21
N PRO A 129 10.92 8.47 -19.53
CA PRO A 129 12.02 7.51 -19.51
C PRO A 129 11.64 6.20 -18.76
N TYR A 130 12.09 5.02 -19.23
CA TYR A 130 11.49 3.72 -18.87
C TYR A 130 11.73 3.43 -17.41
N PHE A 131 12.89 3.85 -16.92
CA PHE A 131 13.32 3.61 -15.55
C PHE A 131 12.39 4.26 -14.53
N LEU A 132 11.59 5.25 -14.94
CA LEU A 132 10.58 5.83 -14.07
C LEU A 132 9.51 4.79 -13.81
N PHE A 133 8.96 4.09 -14.80
CA PHE A 133 7.84 3.13 -14.66
C PHE A 133 8.20 1.64 -14.73
N THR A 134 9.49 1.27 -14.84
CA THR A 134 9.93 -0.14 -14.87
C THR A 134 10.90 -0.50 -13.74
N CYS A 135 10.94 -1.78 -13.39
CA CYS A 135 11.98 -2.43 -12.58
C CYS A 135 12.43 -3.73 -13.25
N ILE A 136 13.63 -4.21 -12.90
CA ILE A 136 14.19 -5.45 -13.43
C ILE A 136 14.68 -6.28 -12.25
N ASP A 137 14.38 -7.58 -12.25
CA ASP A 137 14.95 -8.51 -11.26
C ASP A 137 16.33 -9.05 -11.68
N GLU A 138 16.94 -9.84 -10.81
CA GLU A 138 18.25 -10.46 -11.04
C GLU A 138 18.28 -11.45 -12.22
N LYS A 139 17.10 -11.92 -12.66
CA LYS A 139 16.93 -12.85 -13.79
C LYS A 139 16.58 -12.10 -15.08
N GLU A 140 16.80 -10.80 -15.11
CA GLU A 140 16.46 -9.89 -16.22
C GLU A 140 14.97 -9.87 -16.60
N LYS A 141 14.06 -10.28 -15.70
CA LYS A 141 12.62 -10.13 -15.94
C LYS A 141 12.22 -8.68 -15.74
N TYR A 142 11.31 -8.21 -16.59
CA TYR A 142 10.84 -6.84 -16.59
C TYR A 142 9.51 -6.72 -15.86
N TYR A 143 9.42 -5.73 -14.99
CA TYR A 143 8.21 -5.38 -14.26
C TYR A 143 7.86 -3.92 -14.49
N ILE A 144 6.58 -3.61 -14.56
CA ILE A 144 6.07 -2.24 -14.64
C ILE A 144 5.14 -1.94 -13.47
N GLN A 145 4.80 -0.66 -13.26
CA GLN A 145 3.71 -0.28 -12.38
C GLN A 145 2.42 -0.99 -12.81
N ASN A 146 1.71 -1.61 -11.86
CA ASN A 146 0.40 -2.20 -12.12
C ASN A 146 -0.57 -1.10 -12.62
N PRO A 147 -1.26 -1.25 -13.77
CA PRO A 147 -2.19 -0.23 -14.24
C PRO A 147 -3.37 0.07 -13.31
N ALA A 148 -3.70 -0.85 -12.41
CA ALA A 148 -4.71 -0.63 -11.36
C ALA A 148 -4.20 0.27 -10.23
N ASP A 149 -2.88 0.48 -10.15
CA ASP A 149 -2.27 1.41 -9.23
C ASP A 149 -2.33 2.83 -9.82
N THR A 150 -3.25 3.64 -9.29
CA THR A 150 -3.43 5.05 -9.69
C THR A 150 -2.43 6.00 -9.03
N HIS A 151 -1.40 5.50 -8.34
CA HIS A 151 -0.35 6.37 -7.82
C HIS A 151 0.39 7.05 -8.96
N GLN A 152 0.79 8.30 -8.71
CA GLN A 152 1.50 9.12 -9.70
C GLN A 152 2.85 8.47 -10.07
N ILE A 153 3.32 8.64 -11.31
CA ILE A 153 4.52 7.97 -11.81
C ILE A 153 5.83 8.46 -11.15
N ASP A 154 5.82 9.65 -10.58
CA ASP A 154 6.88 10.17 -9.72
C ASP A 154 6.65 9.80 -8.24
N ASN A 155 5.72 8.88 -7.98
CA ASN A 155 5.20 8.50 -6.67
C ASN A 155 4.87 6.99 -6.56
N TRP A 156 5.05 6.16 -7.60
CA TRP A 156 4.72 4.73 -7.50
C TRP A 156 5.84 3.89 -6.87
N LYS A 157 7.10 4.36 -6.96
CA LYS A 157 8.22 3.78 -6.21
C LYS A 157 8.26 4.40 -4.82
N CYS A 158 7.34 3.99 -3.94
CA CYS A 158 7.18 4.45 -2.55
C CYS A 158 8.44 4.44 -1.68
N SER A 159 9.52 3.80 -2.14
CA SER A 159 10.84 3.75 -1.48
C SER A 159 11.94 4.56 -2.16
N ARG A 160 11.72 5.16 -3.35
CA ARG A 160 12.76 5.89 -4.10
C ARG A 160 12.48 7.34 -4.38
N ILE A 161 11.27 7.68 -4.82
CA ILE A 161 11.02 9.03 -5.37
C ILE A 161 10.43 9.98 -4.32
N PHE A 162 9.88 9.44 -3.22
CA PHE A 162 9.41 10.22 -2.06
C PHE A 162 10.55 10.76 -1.20
N ILE A 163 11.65 10.02 -1.08
CA ILE A 163 12.86 10.44 -0.35
C ILE A 163 13.74 11.33 -1.25
N CYS A 164 13.51 11.28 -2.56
CA CYS A 164 14.24 12.05 -3.54
C CYS A 164 13.72 13.49 -3.50
N ASP A 165 14.50 14.41 -2.94
CA ASP A 165 14.24 15.83 -3.12
C ASP A 165 14.33 16.24 -4.60
N LYS A 166 13.90 17.46 -4.92
CA LYS A 166 13.92 17.99 -6.30
C LYS A 166 15.31 17.92 -6.94
N ARG A 167 16.39 18.15 -6.18
CA ARG A 167 17.78 18.14 -6.68
C ARG A 167 18.22 16.72 -6.98
N GLN A 168 17.98 15.78 -6.07
CA GLN A 168 18.29 14.37 -6.27
C GLN A 168 17.50 13.80 -7.44
N PHE A 169 16.24 14.21 -7.65
CA PHE A 169 15.43 13.76 -8.79
C PHE A 169 16.07 14.20 -10.11
N LYS A 170 16.41 15.49 -10.22
CA LYS A 170 17.11 16.03 -11.39
C LYS A 170 18.44 15.32 -11.63
N LYS A 171 19.28 15.18 -10.60
CA LYS A 171 20.55 14.45 -10.69
C LYS A 171 20.36 13.04 -11.22
N CYS A 172 19.35 12.31 -10.71
CA CYS A 172 19.03 10.96 -11.15
C CYS A 172 18.63 10.87 -12.62
N VAL A 173 17.83 11.83 -13.07
CA VAL A 173 17.39 11.96 -14.46
C VAL A 173 18.55 12.38 -15.37
N ASP A 174 19.40 13.30 -14.92
CA ASP A 174 20.55 13.81 -15.68
C ASP A 174 21.63 12.76 -15.91
N SER A 175 21.97 12.00 -14.86
CA SER A 175 23.05 11.03 -14.88
C SER A 175 22.61 9.62 -15.30
N ASN A 176 21.34 9.44 -15.68
CA ASN A 176 20.70 8.13 -15.82
C ASN A 176 20.93 7.22 -14.59
N PHE A 177 21.19 7.78 -13.40
CA PHE A 177 21.55 7.02 -12.21
C PHE A 177 20.39 6.15 -11.70
N CYS A 178 19.15 6.61 -11.87
CA CYS A 178 17.98 5.77 -11.61
C CYS A 178 17.88 4.57 -12.58
N GLN A 179 18.44 4.66 -13.79
CA GLN A 179 18.54 3.52 -14.71
C GLN A 179 19.53 2.46 -14.22
N LYS A 180 20.60 2.88 -13.54
CA LYS A 180 21.63 1.95 -13.01
C LYS A 180 21.15 1.21 -11.77
N ASN A 181 20.29 1.85 -10.99
CA ASN A 181 19.75 1.28 -9.77
C ASN A 181 18.53 0.34 -10.00
N ARG A 182 18.36 -0.38 -11.11
CA ARG A 182 17.08 -1.10 -11.39
C ARG A 182 16.65 -2.22 -10.44
N GLN A 183 17.49 -2.58 -9.45
CA GLN A 183 17.28 -3.71 -8.56
C GLN A 183 15.94 -3.68 -7.80
N ILE A 184 15.27 -4.83 -7.84
CA ILE A 184 13.94 -5.12 -7.31
C ILE A 184 13.91 -5.33 -5.79
N GLU A 185 15.06 -5.42 -5.14
CA GLU A 185 15.25 -5.58 -3.68
C GLU A 185 14.53 -4.52 -2.83
N ARG A 186 13.95 -3.49 -3.47
CA ARG A 186 13.18 -2.42 -2.82
C ARG A 186 11.66 -2.62 -2.83
N PHE A 187 11.19 -3.73 -3.39
CA PHE A 187 9.78 -4.14 -3.39
C PHE A 187 9.53 -5.27 -2.38
N GLU A 188 10.20 -5.18 -1.25
CA GLU A 188 9.99 -6.05 -0.10
C GLU A 188 8.85 -5.52 0.78
N ASN A 189 8.30 -6.39 1.64
CA ASN A 189 7.26 -6.08 2.62
C ASN A 189 5.83 -6.01 2.04
N TYR A 190 5.51 -6.83 1.05
CA TYR A 190 4.12 -7.22 0.80
C TYR A 190 3.67 -8.11 1.98
N ILE A 191 2.59 -7.71 2.64
CA ILE A 191 2.13 -8.37 3.86
C ILE A 191 1.01 -9.34 3.49
N VAL A 192 1.12 -10.57 4.00
CA VAL A 192 0.08 -11.59 3.86
C VAL A 192 -0.34 -12.04 5.25
N ALA A 193 -1.65 -12.18 5.44
CA ALA A 193 -2.24 -12.60 6.69
C ALA A 193 -1.84 -14.03 7.06
N ASN A 194 -1.82 -14.30 8.36
CA ASN A 194 -1.88 -15.66 8.87
C ASN A 194 -3.21 -16.29 8.44
N SER A 195 -3.18 -17.43 7.76
CA SER A 195 -4.35 -18.09 7.17
C SER A 195 -5.45 -18.44 8.17
N GLU A 196 -5.10 -18.58 9.45
CA GLU A 196 -6.02 -18.98 10.52
C GLU A 196 -6.52 -17.80 11.37
N LYS A 197 -5.92 -16.61 11.22
CA LYS A 197 -6.16 -15.47 12.12
C LYS A 197 -6.47 -14.20 11.35
N TRP A 198 -7.64 -14.19 10.76
CA TRP A 198 -8.18 -13.02 10.10
C TRP A 198 -9.70 -13.05 10.07
N ILE A 199 -10.31 -11.87 9.96
CA ILE A 199 -11.75 -11.71 9.80
C ILE A 199 -12.00 -10.60 8.80
N ASP A 200 -12.64 -10.95 7.69
CA ASP A 200 -13.37 -10.00 6.85
C ASP A 200 -14.78 -9.81 7.42
N ILE A 201 -15.15 -8.56 7.70
CA ILE A 201 -16.47 -8.17 8.18
C ILE A 201 -17.44 -7.97 7.00
N GLY A 202 -16.91 -7.84 5.78
CA GLY A 202 -17.69 -7.77 4.55
C GLY A 202 -18.62 -6.57 4.53
N LYS A 203 -19.91 -6.80 4.24
CA LYS A 203 -20.95 -5.76 4.12
C LYS A 203 -21.44 -5.20 5.45
N LEU A 204 -21.12 -5.85 6.58
CA LEU A 204 -21.53 -5.40 7.91
C LEU A 204 -20.64 -4.23 8.34
N LEU A 205 -20.83 -3.06 7.73
CA LEU A 205 -20.04 -1.88 8.04
C LEU A 205 -20.43 -1.34 9.42
N ILE A 206 -19.67 -1.72 10.44
CA ILE A 206 -19.91 -1.28 11.82
C ILE A 206 -19.24 0.09 12.01
N PRO A 207 -20.00 1.13 12.40
CA PRO A 207 -19.44 2.45 12.68
C PRO A 207 -18.33 2.38 13.73
N TRP A 208 -17.22 3.07 13.49
CA TRP A 208 -16.11 3.09 14.45
C TRP A 208 -16.55 3.67 15.80
N GLU A 209 -17.43 4.67 15.78
CA GLU A 209 -17.92 5.36 16.98
C GLU A 209 -18.63 4.39 17.94
N ASP A 210 -19.41 3.45 17.39
CA ASP A 210 -20.10 2.41 18.16
C ASP A 210 -19.11 1.44 18.82
N ILE A 211 -18.00 1.16 18.15
CA ILE A 211 -16.93 0.29 18.64
C ILE A 211 -16.10 1.03 19.69
N ALA A 212 -15.65 2.24 19.36
CA ALA A 212 -14.82 3.10 20.18
C ALA A 212 -15.46 3.34 21.54
N CYS A 213 -16.75 3.68 21.58
CA CYS A 213 -17.47 3.88 22.82
C CYS A 213 -17.57 2.59 23.64
N LYS A 214 -17.91 1.45 23.01
CA LYS A 214 -18.05 0.15 23.70
C LYS A 214 -16.73 -0.36 24.27
N LEU A 215 -15.63 -0.10 23.57
CA LEU A 215 -14.30 -0.61 23.92
C LEU A 215 -13.46 0.41 24.72
N GLY A 216 -13.99 1.61 24.99
CA GLY A 216 -13.29 2.68 25.68
C GLY A 216 -12.09 3.25 24.89
N ILE A 217 -12.12 3.17 23.55
CA ILE A 217 -11.05 3.66 22.67
C ILE A 217 -11.37 5.08 22.21
N PHE A 218 -10.96 6.08 23.00
CA PHE A 218 -11.26 7.49 22.72
C PHE A 218 -10.20 8.21 21.85
N LYS A 219 -9.48 7.45 21.01
CA LYS A 219 -8.43 8.00 20.14
C LYS A 219 -9.04 8.59 18.87
N SER A 220 -8.63 9.80 18.50
CA SER A 220 -9.04 10.44 17.25
C SER A 220 -8.52 9.66 16.04
N LEU A 221 -9.41 9.30 15.11
CA LEU A 221 -9.05 8.67 13.83
C LEU A 221 -8.66 9.66 12.74
N LYS A 222 -8.72 10.97 12.99
CA LYS A 222 -8.44 11.98 11.97
C LYS A 222 -7.03 11.75 11.41
N THR A 223 -6.97 11.49 10.10
CA THR A 223 -5.74 11.51 9.32
C THR A 223 -5.49 12.96 8.91
N PRO A 224 -4.41 13.63 9.39
CA PRO A 224 -4.02 14.90 8.81
C PRO A 224 -3.86 14.74 7.29
N LYS A 225 -4.21 15.78 6.52
CA LYS A 225 -4.17 15.76 5.06
C LYS A 225 -2.78 15.26 4.58
N GLY A 226 -2.77 14.14 3.87
CA GLY A 226 -1.54 13.52 3.34
C GLY A 226 -0.77 12.62 4.30
N GLN A 227 -1.31 12.30 5.48
CA GLN A 227 -0.72 11.32 6.40
C GLN A 227 -1.48 10.00 6.39
N HIS A 228 -0.75 8.92 6.11
CA HIS A 228 -1.25 7.57 6.30
C HIS A 228 -1.07 7.17 7.77
N ASN A 229 -2.04 7.50 8.62
CA ASN A 229 -1.93 7.18 10.05
C ASN A 229 -2.12 5.68 10.32
N ALA A 230 -1.42 5.24 11.36
CA ALA A 230 -1.71 4.02 12.09
C ALA A 230 -1.77 4.40 13.58
N LEU A 231 -2.87 4.06 14.27
CA LEU A 231 -2.92 4.16 15.72
C LEU A 231 -2.43 2.86 16.33
N THR A 232 -1.68 2.93 17.42
CA THR A 232 -1.30 1.75 18.18
C THR A 232 -2.38 1.43 19.21
N LEU A 233 -2.79 0.16 19.25
CA LEU A 233 -3.66 -0.38 20.28
C LEU A 233 -2.83 -1.14 21.31
N SER A 234 -3.20 -1.02 22.58
CA SER A 234 -2.77 -1.94 23.63
C SER A 234 -3.29 -3.35 23.33
N GLU A 235 -2.70 -4.34 23.99
CA GLU A 235 -3.12 -5.73 23.87
C GLU A 235 -4.58 -5.92 24.28
N LYS A 236 -4.99 -5.33 25.41
CA LYS A 236 -6.38 -5.36 25.88
C LYS A 236 -7.37 -4.72 24.89
N GLU A 237 -7.03 -3.57 24.31
CA GLU A 237 -7.87 -2.93 23.28
C GLU A 237 -8.02 -3.84 22.05
N ALA A 238 -6.92 -4.45 21.59
CA ALA A 238 -6.91 -5.32 20.43
C ALA A 238 -7.70 -6.62 20.66
N GLU A 239 -7.53 -7.28 21.81
CA GLU A 239 -8.28 -8.50 22.16
C GLU A 239 -9.78 -8.23 22.25
N SER A 240 -10.16 -7.11 22.87
CA SER A 240 -11.56 -6.70 22.98
C SER A 240 -12.16 -6.44 21.60
N LEU A 241 -11.40 -5.80 20.71
CA LEU A 241 -11.81 -5.55 19.33
C LEU A 241 -11.95 -6.85 18.53
N ILE A 242 -11.00 -7.78 18.63
CA ILE A 242 -11.07 -9.09 17.97
C ILE A 242 -12.31 -9.86 18.43
N SER A 243 -12.57 -9.90 19.74
CA SER A 243 -13.75 -10.56 20.31
C SER A 243 -15.05 -9.95 19.81
N PHE A 244 -15.14 -8.62 19.81
CA PHE A 244 -16.27 -7.89 19.27
C PHE A 244 -16.54 -8.24 17.79
N LEU A 245 -15.51 -8.24 16.96
CA LEU A 245 -15.60 -8.52 15.53
C LEU A 245 -16.00 -9.97 15.23
N LYS A 246 -15.50 -10.94 16.01
CA LYS A 246 -15.94 -12.35 15.94
C LYS A 246 -17.43 -12.47 16.21
N ASN A 247 -17.93 -11.81 17.25
CA ASN A 247 -19.34 -11.85 17.62
C ASN A 247 -20.23 -11.15 16.58
N ALA A 248 -19.76 -10.04 16.02
CA ALA A 248 -20.52 -9.29 15.03
C ALA A 248 -20.67 -10.04 13.70
N LYS A 249 -19.65 -10.80 13.27
CA LYS A 249 -19.70 -11.60 12.03
C LYS A 249 -20.68 -12.78 12.10
N ASN A 250 -20.98 -13.27 13.30
CA ASN A 250 -21.87 -14.41 13.51
C ASN A 250 -23.35 -14.01 13.69
N ARG A 251 -23.69 -12.73 13.50
CA ARG A 251 -25.06 -12.21 13.52
C ARG A 251 -25.55 -11.95 12.11
#